data_AF-A0A7V2UAT8-F1
#
_entry.id   AF-A0A7V2UAT8-F1
#
_cell.length_a   1.000
_cell.length_b   1.000
_cell.length_c   1.000
_cell.angle_alpha   90.00
_cell.angle_beta   90.00
_cell.angle_gamma   90.00
#
_symmetry.space_group_name_H-M   'P 1'
#
loop_
_entity.id
_entity.type
_entity.pdbx_description
1 polymer ?
#
loop_
_entity_poly.entity_id
_entity_poly.type
_entity_poly.pdbx_seq_one_letter_code
_entity_poly.pdbx_strand_id
1 'polypeptide(L)'
;MVEVGVNLAQLLPICLSLAVPGAGHIASGRPWRGVLIFFLFGFAVDGWLYSQAASVLPSEQATPSIPTIRAGALALGAAVWLVALLDVAADALRRRRIAAKAEVADAHIRSALEAYLRDDYSVALQELRGALRINPQDPDALFHLGVVYAQVGQPRQARRAFHRCIRHDDAGKWNAQARDQLQALEAAARAQAPPPKPSEAKGGKRP
;
A
#
# COMPACT_ATOMS: atom_id res chain seq x y z
N MET A 1 -23.03 8.53 13.15
CA MET A 1 -22.38 9.36 12.12
C MET A 1 -20.89 9.30 12.38
N VAL A 2 -20.13 8.59 11.53
CA VAL A 2 -18.67 8.57 11.65
C VAL A 2 -18.19 9.89 11.07
N GLU A 3 -17.80 10.83 11.93
CA GLU A 3 -17.00 11.98 11.52
C GLU A 3 -15.69 11.41 10.97
N VAL A 4 -15.63 11.22 9.66
CA VAL A 4 -14.34 11.04 9.00
C VAL A 4 -13.72 12.43 8.95
N GLY A 5 -13.16 12.85 10.10
CA GLY A 5 -12.45 14.10 10.24
C GLY A 5 -11.34 14.14 9.20
N VAL A 6 -11.53 14.97 8.19
CA VAL A 6 -10.52 15.18 7.17
C VAL A 6 -9.36 15.90 7.86
N ASN A 7 -8.30 15.16 8.19
CA ASN A 7 -7.16 15.73 8.88
C ASN A 7 -6.41 16.69 7.93
N LEU A 8 -5.89 17.80 8.45
CA LEU A 8 -5.16 18.82 7.69
C LEU A 8 -4.03 18.22 6.85
N ALA A 9 -3.35 17.19 7.38
CA ALA A 9 -2.31 16.46 6.66
C ALA A 9 -2.80 15.77 5.38
N GLN A 10 -4.08 15.37 5.31
CA GLN A 10 -4.68 14.74 4.12
C GLN A 10 -5.03 15.76 3.03
N LEU A 11 -5.32 17.00 3.41
CA LEU A 11 -5.63 18.10 2.48
C LEU A 11 -4.38 18.85 2.04
N LEU A 12 -3.31 18.81 2.82
CA LEU A 12 -2.07 19.54 2.55
C LEU A 12 -1.56 19.38 1.12
N PRO A 13 -1.47 18.17 0.52
CA PRO A 13 -1.02 18.03 -0.86
C PRO A 13 -1.95 18.70 -1.87
N ILE A 14 -3.27 18.67 -1.64
CA ILE A 14 -4.26 19.30 -2.51
C ILE A 14 -4.12 20.82 -2.43
N CYS A 15 -4.01 21.38 -1.21
CA CYS A 15 -3.82 22.80 -1.01
C CYS A 15 -2.51 23.31 -1.64
N LEU A 16 -1.42 22.55 -1.52
CA LEU A 16 -0.15 22.90 -2.17
C LEU A 16 -0.26 22.86 -3.70
N SER A 17 -0.96 21.87 -4.28
CA SER A 17 -1.22 21.80 -5.72
C SER A 17 -2.14 22.90 -6.23
N LEU A 18 -3.00 23.48 -5.38
CA LEU A 18 -3.80 24.67 -5.72
C LEU A 18 -2.95 25.93 -5.76
N ALA A 19 -1.89 26.03 -4.96
CA ALA A 19 -1.00 27.19 -4.97
C ALA A 19 0.06 27.10 -6.09
N VAL A 20 0.70 25.94 -6.23
CA VAL A 20 1.80 25.72 -7.17
C VAL A 20 1.62 24.35 -7.85
N PRO A 21 1.46 24.31 -9.18
CA PRO A 21 1.40 23.06 -9.93
C PRO A 21 2.60 22.16 -9.63
N GLY A 22 2.33 20.91 -9.22
CA GLY A 22 3.35 19.91 -8.90
C GLY A 22 3.81 19.89 -7.43
N ALA A 23 3.55 20.93 -6.63
CA ALA A 23 3.96 20.95 -5.22
C ALA A 23 3.27 19.87 -4.37
N GLY A 24 2.01 19.55 -4.66
CA GLY A 24 1.30 18.47 -3.98
C GLY A 24 1.87 17.08 -4.26
N HIS A 25 2.49 16.85 -5.42
CA HIS A 25 3.17 15.59 -5.72
C HIS A 25 4.44 15.41 -4.89
N ILE A 26 5.17 16.50 -4.63
CA ILE A 26 6.34 16.49 -3.75
C ILE A 26 5.89 16.15 -2.32
N ALA A 27 4.86 16.83 -1.82
CA ALA A 27 4.27 16.53 -0.50
C ALA A 27 3.69 15.11 -0.40
N SER A 28 3.30 14.52 -1.53
CA SER A 28 2.76 13.16 -1.64
C SER A 28 3.82 12.06 -1.77
N GLY A 29 5.12 12.41 -1.74
CA GLY A 29 6.24 11.47 -1.87
C GLY A 29 6.61 11.11 -3.32
N ARG A 30 6.18 11.90 -4.31
CA ARG A 30 6.43 11.70 -5.75
C ARG A 30 7.18 12.90 -6.35
N PRO A 31 8.42 13.18 -5.91
CA PRO A 31 9.11 14.43 -6.23
C PRO A 31 9.32 14.62 -7.73
N TRP A 32 9.75 13.59 -8.46
CA TRP A 32 10.00 13.67 -9.90
C TRP A 32 8.76 14.00 -10.73
N ARG A 33 7.58 13.50 -10.34
CA ARG A 33 6.32 13.88 -10.99
C ARG A 33 5.99 15.35 -10.72
N GLY A 34 6.20 15.82 -9.49
CA GLY A 34 6.00 17.23 -9.15
C GLY A 34 6.89 18.17 -9.94
N VAL A 35 8.19 17.85 -10.01
CA VAL A 35 9.18 18.61 -10.79
C VAL A 35 8.80 18.67 -12.27
N LEU A 36 8.42 17.54 -12.86
CA LEU A 36 7.98 17.49 -14.27
C LEU A 36 6.77 18.41 -14.52
N ILE A 37 5.75 18.33 -13.66
CA ILE A 37 4.53 19.16 -13.77
C ILE A 37 4.87 20.64 -13.65
N PHE A 38 5.76 21.00 -12.72
CA PHE A 38 6.21 22.37 -12.53
C PHE A 38 6.86 22.94 -13.79
N PHE A 39 7.78 22.20 -14.43
CA PHE A 39 8.43 22.64 -15.66
C PHE A 39 7.48 22.70 -16.86
N LEU A 40 6.54 21.74 -16.99
CA LEU A 40 5.53 21.79 -18.05
C LEU A 40 4.62 23.01 -17.92
N PHE A 41 4.24 23.35 -16.68
CA PHE A 41 3.49 24.56 -16.41
C PHE A 41 4.32 25.81 -16.70
N GLY A 42 5.59 25.85 -16.28
CA GLY A 42 6.52 26.93 -16.59
C GLY A 42 6.65 27.20 -18.09
N PHE A 43 6.81 26.16 -18.90
CA PHE A 43 6.87 26.29 -20.37
C PHE A 43 5.58 26.89 -20.96
N ALA A 44 4.42 26.54 -20.40
CA ALA A 44 3.15 27.15 -20.81
C ALA A 44 3.07 28.64 -20.42
N VAL A 45 3.56 29.02 -19.24
CA VAL A 45 3.66 30.42 -18.80
C VAL A 45 4.63 31.20 -19.67
N ASP A 46 5.80 30.65 -19.97
CA ASP A 46 6.81 31.26 -20.84
C ASP A 46 6.26 31.48 -22.25
N GLY A 47 5.56 30.49 -22.82
CA GLY A 47 4.89 30.62 -24.12
C GLY A 47 3.81 31.70 -24.12
N TRP A 48 3.05 31.84 -23.02
CA TRP A 48 2.08 32.91 -22.86
C TRP A 48 2.75 34.29 -22.74
N LEU A 49 3.80 34.41 -21.92
CA LEU A 49 4.56 35.65 -21.73
C LEU A 49 5.23 36.10 -23.04
N TYR A 50 5.83 35.17 -23.77
CA TYR A 50 6.41 35.42 -25.08
C TYR A 50 5.37 35.95 -26.08
N SER A 51 4.15 35.42 -26.06
CA SER A 51 3.05 35.91 -26.91
C SER A 51 2.65 37.36 -26.59
N GLN A 52 2.85 37.82 -25.35
CA GLN A 52 2.56 39.18 -24.92
C GLN A 52 3.71 40.15 -25.22
N ALA A 53 4.96 39.68 -25.14
CA ALA A 53 6.16 40.50 -25.41
C ALA A 53 6.16 41.11 -26.83
N ALA A 54 5.52 40.45 -27.80
CA ALA A 54 5.33 40.97 -29.15
C ALA A 54 4.57 42.31 -29.21
N SER A 55 3.79 42.66 -28.18
CA SER A 55 3.08 43.94 -28.09
C SER A 55 3.93 45.10 -27.55
N VAL A 56 5.11 44.81 -26.99
CA VAL A 56 6.01 45.81 -26.37
C VAL A 56 7.22 46.10 -27.27
N LEU A 57 7.53 45.22 -28.21
CA LEU A 57 8.68 45.37 -29.12
C LEU A 57 8.40 46.35 -30.27
N PRO A 58 9.41 47.11 -30.75
CA PRO A 58 9.29 47.99 -31.92
C PRO A 58 8.80 47.24 -33.16
N SER A 59 8.03 47.91 -34.02
CA SER A 59 7.32 47.31 -35.16
C SER A 59 8.20 46.56 -36.17
N GLU A 60 9.51 46.84 -36.24
CA GLU A 60 10.46 46.11 -37.09
C GLU A 60 10.87 44.74 -36.54
N GLN A 61 10.74 44.50 -35.23
CA GLN A 61 11.09 43.23 -34.56
C GLN A 61 9.85 42.45 -34.11
N ALA A 62 8.66 43.06 -34.20
CA ALA A 62 7.41 42.45 -33.80
C ALA A 62 7.00 41.36 -34.80
N THR A 63 7.28 40.10 -34.47
CA THR A 63 6.61 38.96 -35.11
C THR A 63 5.11 39.06 -34.81
N PRO A 64 4.21 38.95 -35.82
CA PRO A 64 2.77 39.03 -35.58
C PRO A 64 2.37 37.95 -34.56
N SER A 65 1.86 38.39 -33.41
CA SER A 65 1.40 37.48 -32.35
C SER A 65 0.24 36.65 -32.90
N ILE A 66 0.49 35.39 -33.22
CA ILE A 66 -0.57 34.51 -33.74
C ILE A 66 -1.50 34.20 -32.54
N PRO A 67 -2.77 34.62 -32.55
CA PRO A 67 -3.70 34.45 -31.42
C PRO A 67 -3.87 32.98 -31.00
N THR A 68 -3.57 32.05 -31.90
CA THR A 68 -3.54 30.60 -31.64
C THR A 68 -2.45 30.19 -30.65
N ILE A 69 -1.27 30.84 -30.64
CA ILE A 69 -0.18 30.53 -29.70
C ILE A 69 -0.60 30.92 -28.28
N ARG A 70 -1.19 32.11 -28.12
CA ARG A 70 -1.67 32.60 -26.82
C ARG A 70 -2.78 31.71 -26.24
N ALA A 71 -3.75 31.35 -27.08
CA ALA A 71 -4.83 30.44 -26.68
C ALA A 71 -4.29 29.03 -26.35
N GLY A 72 -3.35 28.53 -27.15
CA GLY A 72 -2.69 27.24 -26.92
C GLY A 72 -1.90 27.17 -25.62
N ALA A 73 -1.13 28.23 -25.30
CA ALA A 73 -0.35 28.30 -24.06
C ALA A 73 -1.26 28.33 -22.81
N LEU A 74 -2.35 29.11 -22.83
CA LEU A 74 -3.34 29.13 -21.74
C LEU A 74 -4.03 27.77 -21.58
N ALA A 75 -4.46 27.17 -22.69
CA ALA A 75 -5.11 25.87 -22.67
C ALA A 75 -4.17 24.79 -22.13
N LEU A 76 -2.89 24.82 -22.51
CA LEU A 76 -1.87 23.89 -22.03
C LEU A 76 -1.62 24.06 -20.53
N GLY A 77 -1.41 25.30 -20.06
CA GLY A 77 -1.18 25.58 -18.64
C GLY A 77 -2.38 25.16 -17.77
N ALA A 78 -3.59 25.49 -18.21
CA ALA A 78 -4.83 25.08 -17.53
C ALA A 78 -4.99 23.55 -17.52
N ALA A 79 -4.71 22.87 -18.63
CA ALA A 79 -4.77 21.42 -18.72
C ALA A 79 -3.74 20.75 -17.79
N VAL A 80 -2.49 21.21 -17.78
CA VAL A 80 -1.43 20.69 -16.90
C VAL A 80 -1.84 20.88 -15.43
N TRP A 81 -2.35 22.06 -15.07
CA TRP A 81 -2.76 22.35 -13.70
C TRP A 81 -3.95 21.49 -13.26
N LEU A 82 -4.96 21.35 -14.12
CA LEU A 82 -6.13 20.51 -13.84
C LEU A 82 -5.73 19.03 -13.68
N VAL A 83 -4.92 18.49 -14.60
CA VAL A 83 -4.44 17.11 -14.52
C VAL A 83 -3.63 16.89 -13.24
N ALA A 84 -2.76 17.84 -12.87
CA ALA A 84 -1.99 17.77 -11.64
C ALA A 84 -2.90 17.73 -10.40
N LEU A 85 -3.91 18.60 -10.35
CA LEU A 85 -4.86 18.66 -9.24
C LEU A 85 -5.68 17.36 -9.12
N LEU A 86 -6.18 16.85 -10.25
CA LEU A 86 -6.95 15.60 -10.29
C LEU A 86 -6.11 14.39 -9.87
N ASP A 87 -4.84 14.31 -10.29
CA ASP A 87 -3.95 13.20 -9.90
C ASP A 87 -3.71 13.19 -8.38
N VAL A 88 -3.39 14.35 -7.79
CA VAL A 88 -3.20 14.46 -6.32
C VAL A 88 -4.48 14.13 -5.56
N ALA A 89 -5.63 14.63 -6.01
CA ALA A 89 -6.91 14.34 -5.38
C ALA A 89 -7.27 12.84 -5.47
N ALA A 90 -7.05 12.21 -6.63
CA ALA A 90 -7.28 10.79 -6.82
C ALA A 90 -6.35 9.93 -5.93
N ASP A 91 -5.10 10.34 -5.75
CA ASP A 91 -4.15 9.66 -4.89
C ASP A 91 -4.53 9.78 -3.40
N ALA A 92 -5.01 10.96 -2.97
CA ALA A 92 -5.52 11.17 -1.62
C ALA A 92 -6.73 10.26 -1.32
N LEU A 93 -7.70 10.18 -2.24
CA LEU A 93 -8.85 9.28 -2.11
C LEU A 93 -8.43 7.81 -2.08
N ARG A 94 -7.46 7.42 -2.91
CA ARG A 94 -6.92 6.05 -2.94
C ARG A 94 -6.29 5.70 -1.59
N ARG A 95 -5.44 6.56 -1.04
CA ARG A 95 -4.82 6.36 0.28
C ARG A 95 -5.85 6.22 1.38
N ARG A 96 -6.88 7.08 1.39
CA ARG A 96 -7.97 6.99 2.37
C ARG A 96 -8.75 5.68 2.27
N ARG A 97 -9.03 5.21 1.06
CA ARG A 97 -9.68 3.90 0.85
C ARG A 97 -8.83 2.73 1.35
N ILE A 98 -7.51 2.79 1.16
CA ILE A 98 -6.59 1.76 1.66
C ILE A 98 -6.55 1.79 3.18
N ALA A 99 -6.43 2.97 3.80
CA ALA A 99 -6.43 3.14 5.25
C ALA A 99 -7.73 2.63 5.88
N ALA A 100 -8.89 2.97 5.31
CA ALA A 100 -10.17 2.46 5.79
C ALA A 100 -10.27 0.93 5.69
N LYS A 101 -9.76 0.32 4.62
CA LYS A 101 -9.70 -1.14 4.51
C LYS A 101 -8.78 -1.75 5.57
N ALA A 102 -7.61 -1.18 5.80
CA ALA A 102 -6.68 -1.63 6.82
C ALA A 102 -7.32 -1.56 8.22
N GLU A 103 -7.98 -0.45 8.55
CA GLU A 103 -8.69 -0.29 9.84
C GLU A 103 -9.76 -1.36 10.06
N VAL A 104 -10.53 -1.72 9.02
CA VAL A 104 -11.52 -2.81 9.10
C VAL A 104 -10.83 -4.17 9.28
N ALA A 105 -9.70 -4.41 8.61
CA ALA A 105 -8.92 -5.64 8.80
C ALA A 105 -8.36 -5.73 10.24
N ASP A 106 -7.82 -4.64 10.76
CA ASP A 106 -7.32 -4.56 12.14
C ASP A 106 -8.43 -4.76 13.17
N ALA A 107 -9.64 -4.27 12.90
CA ALA A 107 -10.82 -4.52 13.73
C ALA A 107 -11.17 -6.01 13.78
N HIS A 108 -11.14 -6.71 12.63
CA HIS A 108 -11.31 -8.16 12.58
C HIS A 108 -10.21 -8.90 13.38
N ILE A 109 -8.93 -8.51 13.24
CA ILE A 109 -7.83 -9.13 14.01
C ILE A 109 -8.05 -8.96 15.51
N ARG A 110 -8.38 -7.74 15.96
CA ARG A 110 -8.64 -7.46 17.37
C ARG A 110 -9.82 -8.28 17.91
N SER A 111 -10.92 -8.35 17.15
CA SER A 111 -12.06 -9.20 17.52
C SER A 111 -11.66 -10.68 17.62
N ALA A 112 -10.83 -11.16 16.71
CA ALA A 112 -10.31 -12.52 16.77
C ALA A 112 -9.45 -12.79 18.00
N LEU A 113 -8.61 -11.83 18.40
CA LEU A 113 -7.77 -11.95 19.59
C LEU A 113 -8.62 -11.99 20.86
N GLU A 114 -9.66 -11.16 20.95
CA GLU A 114 -10.62 -11.23 22.05
C GLU A 114 -11.34 -12.58 22.11
N ALA A 115 -11.78 -13.11 20.96
CA ALA A 115 -12.39 -14.43 20.89
C ALA A 115 -11.41 -15.55 21.30
N TYR A 116 -10.15 -15.46 20.87
CA TYR A 116 -9.10 -16.39 21.27
C TYR A 116 -8.88 -16.40 22.79
N LEU A 117 -8.89 -15.24 23.43
CA LEU A 117 -8.77 -15.12 24.90
C LEU A 117 -9.97 -15.69 25.66
N ARG A 118 -11.12 -15.84 25.00
CA ARG A 118 -12.32 -16.50 25.54
C ARG A 118 -12.37 -18.00 25.19
N ASP A 119 -11.32 -18.54 24.59
CA ASP A 119 -11.26 -19.89 24.03
C ASP A 119 -12.29 -20.18 22.92
N ASP A 120 -12.93 -19.14 22.37
CA ASP A 120 -13.88 -19.21 21.26
C ASP A 120 -13.15 -19.29 19.92
N TYR A 121 -12.42 -20.39 19.70
CA TYR A 121 -11.55 -20.55 18.53
C TYR A 121 -12.30 -20.55 17.19
N SER A 122 -13.58 -20.94 17.17
CA SER A 122 -14.42 -20.89 15.96
C SER A 122 -14.62 -19.46 15.47
N VAL A 123 -14.94 -18.55 16.40
CA VAL A 123 -15.10 -17.11 16.13
C VAL A 123 -13.75 -16.50 15.77
N ALA A 124 -12.69 -16.82 16.51
CA ALA A 124 -11.34 -16.33 16.19
C ALA A 124 -10.92 -16.68 14.75
N LEU A 125 -11.15 -17.92 14.30
CA LEU A 125 -10.88 -18.33 12.93
C LEU A 125 -11.74 -17.57 11.91
N GLN A 126 -13.02 -17.34 12.21
CA GLN A 126 -13.92 -16.60 11.33
C GLN A 126 -13.46 -15.14 11.15
N GLU A 127 -13.12 -14.47 12.25
CA GLU A 127 -12.66 -13.08 12.26
C GLU A 127 -11.32 -12.94 11.55
N LEU A 128 -10.34 -13.84 11.77
CA LEU A 128 -9.06 -13.83 11.05
C LEU A 128 -9.23 -14.07 9.55
N ARG A 129 -10.18 -14.95 9.16
CA ARG A 129 -10.55 -15.11 7.75
C ARG A 129 -11.25 -13.85 7.20
N GLY A 130 -11.94 -13.08 8.03
CA GLY A 130 -12.45 -11.74 7.72
C GLY A 130 -11.33 -10.78 7.35
N ALA A 131 -10.32 -10.65 8.22
CA ALA A 131 -9.15 -9.83 7.97
C ALA A 131 -8.44 -10.24 6.67
N LEU A 132 -8.23 -11.55 6.46
CA LEU A 132 -7.58 -12.08 5.26
C LEU A 132 -8.42 -11.97 3.97
N ARG A 133 -9.73 -11.74 4.05
CA ARG A 133 -10.53 -11.39 2.86
C ARG A 133 -10.26 -9.96 2.39
N ILE A 134 -9.88 -9.07 3.32
CA ILE A 134 -9.57 -7.67 3.03
C ILE A 134 -8.11 -7.54 2.57
N ASN A 135 -7.19 -8.13 3.33
CA ASN A 135 -5.78 -8.22 2.99
C ASN A 135 -5.30 -9.68 3.06
N PRO A 136 -5.28 -10.41 1.91
CA PRO A 136 -4.88 -11.82 1.87
C PRO A 136 -3.44 -12.12 2.30
N GLN A 137 -2.59 -11.10 2.40
CA GLN A 137 -1.17 -11.24 2.69
C GLN A 137 -0.79 -10.62 4.04
N ASP A 138 -1.77 -10.24 4.85
CA ASP A 138 -1.53 -9.62 6.15
C ASP A 138 -0.74 -10.54 7.09
N PRO A 139 0.51 -10.21 7.45
CA PRO A 139 1.34 -11.05 8.30
C PRO A 139 0.78 -11.18 9.73
N ASP A 140 0.11 -10.14 10.26
CA ASP A 140 -0.49 -10.17 11.59
C ASP A 140 -1.64 -11.19 11.63
N ALA A 141 -2.57 -11.10 10.67
CA ALA A 141 -3.67 -12.05 10.57
C ALA A 141 -3.19 -13.47 10.28
N LEU A 142 -2.16 -13.65 9.44
CA LEU A 142 -1.59 -14.97 9.12
C LEU A 142 -0.91 -15.61 10.34
N PHE A 143 -0.19 -14.83 11.14
CA PHE A 143 0.44 -15.31 12.37
C PHE A 143 -0.61 -15.80 13.36
N HIS A 144 -1.59 -14.96 13.68
CA HIS A 144 -2.64 -15.32 14.62
C HIS A 144 -3.49 -16.49 14.12
N LEU A 145 -3.73 -16.60 12.81
CA LEU A 145 -4.39 -17.76 12.22
C LEU A 145 -3.59 -19.04 12.44
N GLY A 146 -2.26 -18.97 12.32
CA GLY A 146 -1.37 -20.09 12.65
C GLY A 146 -1.46 -20.52 14.10
N VAL A 147 -1.46 -19.56 15.03
CA VAL A 147 -1.60 -19.81 16.48
C VAL A 147 -2.94 -20.47 16.79
N VAL A 148 -4.05 -19.92 16.29
CA VAL A 148 -5.38 -20.49 16.52
C VAL A 148 -5.47 -21.91 15.93
N TYR A 149 -4.94 -22.15 14.73
CA TYR A 149 -4.91 -23.50 14.16
C TYR A 149 -4.09 -24.51 14.96
N ALA A 150 -2.98 -24.08 15.55
CA ALA A 150 -2.19 -24.94 16.43
C ALA A 150 -2.99 -25.33 17.67
N GLN A 151 -3.72 -24.36 18.25
CA GLN A 151 -4.54 -24.54 19.44
C GLN A 151 -5.72 -25.51 19.22
N VAL A 152 -6.39 -25.43 18.06
CA VAL A 152 -7.49 -26.36 17.71
C VAL A 152 -7.03 -27.71 17.17
N GLY A 153 -5.75 -28.05 17.32
CA GLY A 153 -5.21 -29.35 16.91
C GLY A 153 -5.11 -29.54 15.39
N GLN A 154 -4.94 -28.45 14.62
CA GLN A 154 -4.80 -28.48 13.16
C GLN A 154 -3.37 -28.07 12.72
N PRO A 155 -2.33 -28.86 13.08
CA PRO A 155 -0.93 -28.47 12.91
C PRO A 155 -0.54 -28.30 11.43
N ARG A 156 -1.16 -29.04 10.50
CA ARG A 156 -0.92 -28.88 9.06
C ARG A 156 -1.34 -27.50 8.55
N GLN A 157 -2.46 -26.98 9.04
CA GLN A 157 -2.96 -25.66 8.65
C GLN A 157 -2.16 -24.56 9.32
N ALA A 158 -1.80 -24.76 10.60
CA ALA A 158 -0.90 -23.87 11.34
C ALA A 158 0.44 -23.66 10.61
N ARG A 159 1.12 -24.75 10.20
CA ARG A 159 2.38 -24.67 9.43
C ARG A 159 2.23 -23.87 8.14
N ARG A 160 1.13 -24.07 7.40
CA ARG A 160 0.85 -23.31 6.15
C ARG A 160 0.66 -21.82 6.44
N ALA A 161 -0.04 -21.47 7.51
CA ALA A 161 -0.26 -20.09 7.92
C ALA A 161 1.05 -19.42 8.35
N PHE A 162 1.87 -20.07 9.18
CA PHE A 162 3.18 -19.54 9.59
C PHE A 162 4.14 -19.36 8.41
N HIS A 163 4.18 -20.30 7.46
CA HIS A 163 4.97 -20.13 6.24
C HIS A 163 4.51 -18.95 5.39
N ARG A 164 3.20 -18.72 5.29
CA ARG A 164 2.66 -17.54 4.59
C ARG A 164 3.02 -16.26 5.32
N CYS A 165 2.88 -16.23 6.65
CA CYS A 165 3.28 -15.11 7.49
C CYS A 165 4.74 -14.73 7.21
N ILE A 166 5.66 -15.69 7.30
CA ILE A 166 7.10 -15.45 7.08
C ILE A 166 7.40 -14.90 5.68
N ARG A 167 6.64 -15.32 4.66
CA ARG A 167 6.83 -14.83 3.29
C ARG A 167 6.35 -13.39 3.07
N HIS A 168 5.44 -12.89 3.90
CA HIS A 168 4.82 -11.58 3.75
C HIS A 168 5.16 -10.62 4.90
N ASP A 169 5.94 -11.06 5.88
CA ASP A 169 6.43 -10.23 6.98
C ASP A 169 7.76 -9.55 6.61
N ASP A 170 7.64 -8.49 5.80
CA ASP A 170 8.80 -7.69 5.36
C ASP A 170 9.47 -6.95 6.53
N ALA A 171 8.69 -6.59 7.55
CA ALA A 171 9.18 -5.91 8.76
C ALA A 171 9.85 -6.86 9.77
N GLY A 172 9.65 -8.18 9.60
CA GLY A 172 10.16 -9.19 10.51
C GLY A 172 9.50 -9.20 11.89
N LYS A 173 8.31 -8.58 12.03
CA LYS A 173 7.58 -8.45 13.30
C LYS A 173 7.26 -9.81 13.90
N TRP A 174 6.85 -10.79 13.08
CA TRP A 174 6.45 -12.13 13.48
C TRP A 174 7.43 -13.22 13.03
N ASN A 175 8.42 -12.89 12.20
CA ASN A 175 9.35 -13.85 11.61
C ASN A 175 10.04 -14.76 12.64
N ALA A 176 10.48 -14.22 13.78
CA ALA A 176 11.09 -15.03 14.84
C ALA A 176 10.06 -15.98 15.48
N GLN A 177 8.95 -15.42 15.98
CA GLN A 177 7.90 -16.19 16.67
C GLN A 177 7.27 -17.25 15.75
N ALA A 178 7.04 -16.92 14.48
CA ALA A 178 6.48 -17.85 13.50
C ALA A 178 7.44 -19.03 13.22
N ARG A 179 8.76 -18.80 13.21
CA ARG A 179 9.76 -19.86 13.07
C ARG A 179 9.81 -20.75 14.30
N ASP A 180 9.75 -20.18 15.49
CA ASP A 180 9.74 -20.94 16.75
C ASP A 180 8.51 -21.87 16.82
N GLN A 181 7.33 -21.34 16.49
CA GLN A 181 6.09 -22.13 16.42
C GLN A 181 6.19 -23.23 15.35
N LEU A 182 6.79 -22.93 14.20
CA LEU A 182 6.98 -23.92 13.15
C LEU A 182 7.91 -25.06 13.60
N GLN A 183 9.03 -24.74 14.25
CA GLN A 183 9.97 -25.73 14.78
C GLN A 183 9.31 -26.62 15.83
N ALA A 184 8.53 -26.03 16.74
CA ALA A 184 7.77 -26.78 17.75
C ALA A 184 6.79 -27.76 17.10
N LEU A 185 6.04 -27.32 16.08
CA LEU A 185 5.11 -28.17 15.33
C LEU A 185 5.82 -29.30 14.58
N GLU A 186 7.02 -29.05 14.05
CA GLU A 186 7.82 -30.06 13.35
C GLU A 186 8.44 -31.08 14.31
N ALA A 187 8.94 -30.64 15.46
CA ALA A 187 9.44 -31.53 16.51
C ALA A 187 8.33 -32.46 17.02
N ALA A 188 7.13 -31.91 17.28
CA ALA A 188 5.96 -32.68 17.67
C ALA A 188 5.56 -33.71 16.58
N ALA A 189 5.58 -33.30 15.31
CA ALA A 189 5.28 -34.19 14.19
C ALA A 189 6.30 -35.33 14.05
N ARG A 190 7.60 -35.07 14.28
CA ARG A 190 8.65 -36.09 14.27
C ARG A 190 8.52 -37.07 15.43
N ALA A 191 8.18 -36.58 16.62
CA ALA A 191 7.96 -37.43 17.79
C ALA A 191 6.76 -38.37 17.61
N GLN A 192 5.75 -37.95 16.83
CA GLN A 192 4.57 -38.76 16.50
C GLN A 192 4.76 -39.64 15.26
N ALA A 193 5.90 -39.54 14.55
CA ALA A 193 6.15 -40.34 13.37
C ALA A 193 6.46 -41.80 13.77
N PRO A 194 5.79 -42.80 13.17
CA PRO A 194 6.13 -44.20 13.42
C PRO A 194 7.60 -44.46 13.02
N PRO A 195 8.30 -45.35 13.72
CA PRO A 195 9.69 -45.67 13.41
C PRO A 195 9.81 -46.10 11.94
N PRO A 196 10.88 -45.69 11.24
CA PRO A 196 11.07 -46.02 9.83
C PRO A 196 10.98 -47.53 9.65
N LYS A 197 10.30 -47.97 8.60
CA LYS A 197 10.15 -49.41 8.31
C LYS A 197 11.54 -50.04 8.18
N PRO A 198 11.78 -51.26 8.71
CA PRO A 198 13.10 -51.91 8.67
C PRO A 198 13.73 -52.02 7.26
N SER A 199 12.91 -51.97 6.20
CA SER A 199 13.35 -51.97 4.81
C SER A 199 14.05 -50.68 4.37
N GLU A 200 13.79 -49.55 5.02
CA GLU A 200 14.41 -48.25 4.72
C GLU A 200 15.70 -48.03 5.51
N ALA A 201 15.86 -48.71 6.65
CA ALA A 201 17.06 -48.63 7.50
C ALA A 201 18.31 -49.33 6.89
N LYS A 202 18.12 -50.19 5.88
CA LYS A 202 19.21 -50.96 5.23
C LYS A 202 19.61 -50.47 3.84
N GLY A 203 19.03 -49.36 3.33
CA GLY A 203 19.36 -48.82 2.01
C GLY A 203 20.57 -47.87 1.95
N GLY A 204 21.12 -47.46 3.10
CA GLY A 204 22.23 -46.51 3.19
C GLY A 204 23.54 -47.17 3.62
N LYS A 205 24.46 -47.37 2.67
CA LYS A 205 25.79 -48.05 2.71
C LYS A 205 25.69 -49.56 2.45
N ARG A 206 26.41 -50.16 1.50
CA ARG A 206 27.60 -49.81 0.67
C ARG A 206 27.78 -50.97 -0.35
N PRO A 207 28.74 -51.00 -1.30
CA PRO A 207 29.90 -50.12 -1.50
C PRO A 207 29.69 -48.98 -2.50
#